data_AF-A0A4Y2TDG7-F1
#
_entry.id   AF-A0A4Y2TDG7-F1
#
_cell.length_a   1.000
_cell.length_b   1.000
_cell.length_c   1.000
_cell.angle_alpha   90.00
_cell.angle_beta   90.00
_cell.angle_gamma   90.00
#
_symmetry.space_group_name_H-M   'P 1'
#
loop_
_entity.id
_entity.type
_entity.pdbx_description
1 polymer ?
#
loop_
_entity_poly.entity_id
_entity_poly.type
_entity_poly.pdbx_seq_one_letter_code
_entity_poly.pdbx_strand_id
1 'polypeptide(L)'
;NVLFALGNSFLYYADQFKLYSSFCASHSKAQKVLHPGEGNAALVEFMQSRNPRGQHSFSLESYLIKPIQRILKYPLLLQQLKHLTDPTSEEHQHLAEALKGMERVAEHINEMQRIHEEYGAIFDHLHRQHLKSSKQHVDLSPGELLFYAGVDWLNISEFLGKIKKGLELYAMCFVFKTAVVFLCKEKIRQKKKLMVRALFHLDISKKENLLD
;
A
#
# COMPACT_ATOMS: atom_id res chain seq x y z
N ASN A 1 -26.47 19.83 13.64
CA ASN A 1 -25.80 19.13 14.76
C ASN A 1 -24.35 18.86 14.38
N VAL A 2 -23.38 19.33 15.17
CA VAL A 2 -21.94 19.30 14.83
C VAL A 2 -21.38 17.86 14.83
N LEU A 3 -21.82 16.99 15.74
CA LEU A 3 -21.32 15.61 15.81
C LEU A 3 -21.72 14.80 14.58
N PHE A 4 -22.92 15.02 14.06
CA PHE A 4 -23.35 14.44 12.78
C PHE A 4 -22.51 14.93 11.61
N ALA A 5 -22.24 16.23 11.51
CA ALA A 5 -21.39 16.76 10.43
C ALA A 5 -19.98 16.18 10.49
N LEU A 6 -19.44 15.99 11.69
CA LEU A 6 -18.13 15.39 11.92
C LEU A 6 -18.12 13.90 11.53
N GLY A 7 -19.08 13.11 12.01
CA GLY A 7 -19.22 11.69 11.64
C GLY A 7 -19.36 11.49 10.14
N ASN A 8 -20.27 12.25 9.51
CA ASN A 8 -20.46 12.24 8.05
C ASN A 8 -19.19 12.63 7.29
N SER A 9 -18.40 13.56 7.79
CA SER A 9 -17.13 13.92 7.15
C SER A 9 -16.18 12.71 7.09
N PHE A 10 -16.05 11.96 8.19
CA PHE A 10 -15.22 10.75 8.18
C PHE A 10 -15.75 9.67 7.25
N LEU A 11 -17.07 9.44 7.25
CA LEU A 11 -17.70 8.47 6.36
C LEU A 11 -17.52 8.86 4.88
N TYR A 12 -17.69 10.13 4.56
CA TYR A 12 -17.52 10.66 3.21
C TYR A 12 -16.09 10.50 2.70
N TYR A 13 -15.09 10.76 3.55
CA TYR A 13 -13.68 10.70 3.20
C TYR A 13 -13.01 9.33 3.43
N ALA A 14 -13.74 8.34 3.95
CA ALA A 14 -13.19 7.05 4.35
C ALA A 14 -12.42 6.35 3.21
N ASP A 15 -12.97 6.37 2.00
CA ASP A 15 -12.31 5.75 0.85
C ASP A 15 -11.05 6.50 0.43
N GLN A 16 -11.07 7.83 0.44
CA GLN A 16 -9.92 8.68 0.09
C GLN A 16 -8.80 8.55 1.12
N PHE A 17 -9.11 8.27 2.38
CA PHE A 17 -8.07 7.99 3.38
C PHE A 17 -7.25 6.73 3.06
N LYS A 18 -7.73 5.82 2.19
CA LYS A 18 -6.93 4.67 1.73
C LYS A 18 -5.67 5.08 0.98
N LEU A 19 -5.61 6.31 0.40
CA LEU A 19 -4.41 6.87 -0.23
C LEU A 19 -3.19 6.93 0.71
N TYR A 20 -3.41 6.91 2.04
CA TYR A 20 -2.33 6.84 3.02
C TYR A 20 -1.52 5.54 2.89
N SER A 21 -2.06 4.47 2.28
CA SER A 21 -1.33 3.22 2.04
C SER A 21 -0.08 3.45 1.18
N SER A 22 -0.18 4.22 0.10
CA SER A 22 0.96 4.58 -0.76
C SER A 22 1.99 5.43 -0.02
N PHE A 23 1.54 6.33 0.85
CA PHE A 23 2.43 7.15 1.67
C PHE A 23 3.20 6.31 2.69
N CYS A 24 2.51 5.42 3.42
CA CYS A 24 3.12 4.50 4.37
C CYS A 24 4.16 3.60 3.69
N ALA A 25 3.83 3.04 2.52
CA ALA A 25 4.72 2.17 1.76
C ALA A 25 6.02 2.90 1.33
N SER A 26 5.88 4.17 0.93
CA SER A 26 7.01 4.99 0.50
C SER A 26 7.87 5.50 1.67
N HIS A 27 7.35 5.50 2.90
CA HIS A 27 8.02 6.08 4.06
C HIS A 27 9.36 5.39 4.36
N SER A 28 9.41 4.06 4.33
CA SER A 28 10.63 3.29 4.55
C SER A 28 11.73 3.62 3.54
N LYS A 29 11.35 3.91 2.29
CA LYS A 29 12.29 4.37 1.25
C LYS A 29 12.75 5.80 1.50
N ALA A 30 11.83 6.69 1.89
CA ALA A 30 12.16 8.08 2.22
C ALA A 30 13.17 8.14 3.38
N GLN A 31 13.00 7.33 4.44
CA GLN A 31 13.95 7.25 5.56
C GLN A 31 15.36 6.88 5.10
N LYS A 32 15.50 5.90 4.20
CA LYS A 32 16.80 5.50 3.63
C LYS A 32 17.44 6.60 2.78
N VAL A 33 16.64 7.42 2.11
CA VAL A 33 17.12 8.55 1.30
C VAL A 33 17.57 9.71 2.19
N LEU A 34 16.90 9.95 3.31
CA LEU A 34 17.26 10.99 4.27
C LEU A 34 18.51 10.63 5.07
N HIS A 35 18.75 9.35 5.30
CA HIS A 35 19.91 8.82 6.01
C HIS A 35 20.74 7.90 5.10
N PRO A 36 21.36 8.42 4.03
CA PRO A 36 22.18 7.59 3.14
C PRO A 36 23.39 7.09 3.92
N GLY A 37 23.59 5.76 3.97
CA GLY A 37 24.65 5.13 4.77
C GLY A 37 26.06 5.62 4.41
N GLU A 38 26.28 5.99 3.15
CA GLU A 38 27.44 6.77 2.72
C GLU A 38 27.00 8.23 2.55
N GLY A 39 27.59 9.12 3.35
CA GLY A 39 27.11 10.48 3.58
C GLY A 39 26.95 11.33 2.32
N ASN A 40 25.73 11.81 2.08
CA ASN A 40 25.46 12.88 1.13
C ASN A 40 25.57 14.24 1.85
N ALA A 41 26.80 14.75 1.98
CA ALA A 41 27.08 15.98 2.72
C ALA A 41 26.26 17.18 2.19
N ALA A 42 26.10 17.31 0.87
CA ALA A 42 25.31 18.37 0.26
C ALA A 42 23.82 18.30 0.67
N LEU A 43 23.25 17.10 0.74
CA LEU A 43 21.88 16.91 1.22
C LEU A 43 21.75 17.24 2.71
N VAL A 44 22.72 16.85 3.54
CA VAL A 44 22.74 17.16 4.97
C VAL A 44 22.82 18.68 5.19
N GLU A 45 23.73 19.36 4.50
CA GLU A 45 23.88 20.81 4.56
C GLU A 45 22.60 21.52 4.09
N PHE A 46 22.00 21.06 2.99
CA PHE A 46 20.71 21.57 2.53
C PHE A 46 19.63 21.41 3.61
N MET A 47 19.49 20.23 4.21
CA MET A 47 18.50 19.99 5.27
C MET A 47 18.74 20.88 6.50
N GLN A 48 19.99 21.09 6.89
CA GLN A 48 20.36 21.99 7.99
C GLN A 48 20.02 23.45 7.65
N SER A 49 20.30 23.91 6.43
CA SER A 49 19.95 25.26 5.98
C SER A 49 18.43 25.53 6.01
N ARG A 50 17.62 24.48 5.81
CA ARG A 50 16.15 24.54 5.89
C ARG A 50 15.62 24.45 7.32
N ASN A 51 16.45 24.04 8.29
CA ASN A 51 16.11 23.98 9.71
C ASN A 51 17.09 24.82 10.55
N PRO A 52 17.07 26.16 10.42
CA PRO A 52 18.06 27.05 11.04
C PRO A 52 18.03 27.03 12.58
N ARG A 53 16.91 26.59 13.18
CA ARG A 53 16.78 26.45 14.64
C ARG A 53 17.29 25.10 15.16
N GLY A 54 17.67 24.16 14.28
CA GLY A 54 18.12 22.83 14.64
C GLY A 54 17.10 21.98 15.40
N GLN A 55 15.81 22.38 15.41
CA GLN A 55 14.80 21.68 16.21
C GLN A 55 14.34 20.44 15.47
N HIS A 56 14.35 19.30 16.15
CA HIS A 56 13.93 18.02 15.55
C HIS A 56 12.48 18.08 15.03
N SER A 57 11.58 18.80 15.71
CA SER A 57 10.17 19.00 15.29
C SER A 57 10.00 19.69 13.95
N PHE A 58 11.03 20.38 13.45
CA PHE A 58 11.07 21.03 12.14
C PHE A 58 11.95 20.28 11.13
N SER A 59 12.51 19.13 11.48
CA SER A 59 13.21 18.27 10.52
C SER A 59 12.24 17.72 9.47
N LEU A 60 12.75 17.51 8.25
CA LEU A 60 11.97 16.87 7.18
C LEU A 60 11.44 15.49 7.61
N GLU A 61 12.25 14.72 8.32
CA GLU A 61 11.86 13.45 8.92
C GLU A 61 10.63 13.59 9.84
N SER A 62 10.65 14.60 10.73
CA SER A 62 9.52 14.89 11.62
C SER A 62 8.25 15.30 10.87
N TYR A 63 8.36 15.92 9.69
CA TYR A 63 7.20 16.19 8.84
C TYR A 63 6.67 14.94 8.16
N LEU A 64 7.56 14.08 7.64
CA LEU A 64 7.18 12.87 6.91
C LEU A 64 6.50 11.81 7.77
N ILE A 65 6.69 11.82 9.10
CA ILE A 65 5.98 10.89 9.98
C ILE A 65 4.56 11.36 10.33
N LYS A 66 4.23 12.66 10.15
CA LYS A 66 2.94 13.24 10.57
C LYS A 66 1.73 12.63 9.87
N PRO A 67 1.72 12.33 8.56
CA PRO A 67 0.57 11.69 7.93
C PRO A 67 0.28 10.30 8.53
N ILE A 68 1.32 9.50 8.76
CA ILE A 68 1.19 8.17 9.39
C ILE A 68 0.63 8.32 10.81
N GLN A 69 1.14 9.27 11.59
CA GLN A 69 0.60 9.55 12.91
C GLN A 69 -0.85 10.03 12.84
N ARG A 70 -1.19 10.89 11.88
CA ARG A 70 -2.51 11.51 11.77
C ARG A 70 -3.60 10.50 11.48
N ILE A 71 -3.40 9.60 10.53
CA ILE A 71 -4.42 8.61 10.17
C ILE A 71 -4.74 7.67 11.35
N LEU A 72 -3.73 7.33 12.16
CA LEU A 72 -3.87 6.52 13.36
C LEU A 72 -4.55 7.24 14.52
N LYS A 73 -4.59 8.58 14.52
CA LYS A 73 -5.25 9.37 15.58
C LYS A 73 -6.77 9.46 15.39
N TYR A 74 -7.28 9.34 14.17
CA TYR A 74 -8.72 9.52 13.92
C TYR A 74 -9.62 8.52 14.66
N PRO A 75 -9.34 7.20 14.66
CA PRO A 75 -10.12 6.25 15.45
C PRO A 75 -10.12 6.60 16.94
N LEU A 76 -8.96 7.00 17.49
CA LEU A 76 -8.83 7.36 18.91
C LEU A 76 -9.68 8.58 19.27
N LEU A 77 -9.69 9.61 18.42
CA LEU A 77 -10.49 10.82 18.64
C LEU A 77 -12.00 10.52 18.53
N LEU A 78 -12.41 9.73 17.54
CA LEU A 78 -13.80 9.30 17.38
C LEU A 78 -14.28 8.45 18.55
N GLN A 79 -13.43 7.57 19.07
CA GLN A 79 -13.71 6.75 20.24
C GLN A 79 -13.94 7.63 21.49
N GLN A 80 -13.13 8.67 21.69
CA GLN A 80 -13.30 9.61 22.80
C GLN A 80 -14.61 10.40 22.68
N LEU A 81 -14.94 10.90 21.49
CA LEU A 81 -16.21 11.60 21.24
C LEU A 81 -17.41 10.67 21.51
N LYS A 82 -17.37 9.45 20.99
CA LYS A 82 -18.41 8.43 21.22
C LYS A 82 -18.61 8.16 22.71
N HIS A 83 -17.52 8.05 23.48
CA HIS A 83 -17.59 7.79 24.93
C HIS A 83 -18.28 8.90 25.72
N LEU A 84 -18.30 10.13 25.21
CA LEU A 84 -18.96 11.29 25.83
C LEU A 84 -20.42 11.48 25.38
N THR A 85 -20.96 10.56 24.58
CA THR A 85 -22.35 10.60 24.10
C THR A 85 -23.19 9.51 24.75
N ASP A 86 -24.48 9.80 24.98
CA ASP A 86 -25.45 8.83 25.50
C ASP A 86 -25.53 7.62 24.55
N PRO A 87 -25.28 6.38 25.02
CA PRO A 87 -25.33 5.17 24.19
C PRO A 87 -26.64 4.94 23.43
N THR A 88 -27.73 5.55 23.85
CA THR A 88 -29.06 5.44 23.22
C THR A 88 -29.34 6.52 22.17
N SER A 89 -28.48 7.55 22.08
CA SER A 89 -28.68 8.67 21.18
C SER A 89 -28.25 8.37 19.74
N GLU A 90 -28.85 9.08 18.78
CA GLU A 90 -28.50 8.95 17.36
C GLU A 90 -27.06 9.42 17.09
N GLU A 91 -26.55 10.42 17.81
CA GLU A 91 -25.17 10.88 17.71
C GLU A 91 -24.17 9.78 18.08
N HIS A 92 -24.48 8.99 19.11
CA HIS A 92 -23.62 7.88 19.54
C HIS A 92 -23.55 6.81 18.46
N GLN A 93 -24.69 6.44 17.87
CA GLN A 93 -24.76 5.48 16.77
C GLN A 93 -23.96 6.00 15.56
N HIS A 94 -24.13 7.28 15.21
CA HIS A 94 -23.46 7.87 14.08
C HIS A 94 -21.92 7.97 14.28
N LEU A 95 -21.46 8.32 15.48
CA LEU A 95 -20.03 8.28 15.83
C LEU A 95 -19.47 6.86 15.82
N ALA A 96 -20.27 5.85 16.21
CA ALA A 96 -19.87 4.45 16.14
C ALA A 96 -19.68 3.98 14.69
N GLU A 97 -20.54 4.42 13.77
CA GLU A 97 -20.39 4.16 12.34
C GLU A 97 -19.12 4.80 11.77
N ALA A 98 -18.88 6.08 12.09
CA ALA A 98 -17.67 6.78 11.66
C ALA A 98 -16.39 6.13 12.21
N LEU A 99 -16.40 5.72 13.49
CA LEU A 99 -15.30 4.98 14.13
C LEU A 99 -15.01 3.68 13.37
N LYS A 100 -16.04 2.87 13.13
CA LYS A 100 -15.92 1.62 12.37
C LYS A 100 -15.42 1.86 10.94
N GLY A 101 -15.83 2.97 10.31
CA GLY A 101 -15.30 3.41 9.02
C GLY A 101 -13.79 3.61 9.07
N MET A 102 -13.29 4.35 10.06
CA MET A 102 -11.87 4.63 10.22
C MET A 102 -11.04 3.42 10.67
N GLU A 103 -11.62 2.49 11.43
CA GLU A 103 -10.99 1.20 11.75
C GLU A 103 -10.75 0.38 10.49
N ARG A 104 -11.74 0.26 9.59
CA ARG A 104 -11.57 -0.41 8.29
C ARG A 104 -10.51 0.26 7.42
N VAL A 105 -10.38 1.58 7.48
CA VAL A 105 -9.31 2.31 6.78
C VAL A 105 -7.93 1.91 7.34
N ALA A 106 -7.79 1.84 8.66
CA ALA A 106 -6.55 1.43 9.30
C ALA A 106 -6.19 -0.03 8.94
N GLU A 107 -7.16 -0.94 8.98
CA GLU A 107 -7.01 -2.34 8.53
C GLU A 107 -6.56 -2.42 7.08
N HIS A 108 -7.19 -1.66 6.18
CA HIS A 108 -6.81 -1.60 4.78
C HIS A 108 -5.37 -1.11 4.59
N ILE A 109 -4.98 -0.02 5.26
CA ILE A 109 -3.60 0.50 5.18
C ILE A 109 -2.59 -0.54 5.67
N ASN A 110 -2.88 -1.20 6.79
CA ASN A 110 -2.02 -2.23 7.35
C ASN A 110 -1.87 -3.42 6.38
N GLU A 111 -2.96 -3.86 5.76
CA GLU A 111 -2.92 -4.93 4.77
C GLU A 111 -2.15 -4.52 3.51
N MET A 112 -2.32 -3.28 3.04
CA MET A 112 -1.53 -2.73 1.93
C MET A 112 -0.04 -2.64 2.27
N GLN A 113 0.33 -2.34 3.52
CA GLN A 113 1.73 -2.43 3.96
C GLN A 113 2.25 -3.86 3.88
N ARG A 114 1.50 -4.85 4.39
CA ARG A 114 1.88 -6.26 4.33
C ARG A 114 2.14 -6.72 2.89
N ILE A 115 1.26 -6.35 1.95
CA ILE A 115 1.43 -6.65 0.53
C ILE A 115 2.65 -5.94 -0.04
N HIS A 116 2.86 -4.67 0.29
CA HIS A 116 4.01 -3.92 -0.19
C HIS A 116 5.34 -4.49 0.32
N GLU A 117 5.40 -4.93 1.58
CA GLU A 117 6.57 -5.60 2.15
C GLU A 117 6.88 -6.92 1.44
N GLU A 118 5.85 -7.69 1.07
CA GLU A 118 6.02 -8.99 0.42
C GLU A 118 6.28 -8.90 -1.10
N TYR A 119 5.60 -7.99 -1.80
CA TYR A 119 5.57 -7.93 -3.26
C TYR A 119 6.09 -6.61 -3.86
N GLY A 120 6.35 -5.58 -3.04
CA GLY A 120 6.70 -4.24 -3.51
C GLY A 120 7.95 -4.21 -4.40
N ALA A 121 8.99 -5.00 -4.06
CA ALA A 121 10.19 -5.11 -4.89
C ALA A 121 9.91 -5.72 -6.28
N ILE A 122 8.91 -6.61 -6.37
CA ILE A 122 8.46 -7.21 -7.63
C ILE A 122 7.71 -6.17 -8.46
N PHE A 123 6.77 -5.43 -7.86
CA PHE A 123 6.02 -4.37 -8.55
C PHE A 123 6.95 -3.27 -9.07
N ASP A 124 7.93 -2.85 -8.26
CA ASP A 124 8.98 -1.92 -8.65
C ASP A 124 9.79 -2.41 -9.86
N HIS A 125 10.14 -3.69 -9.89
CA HIS A 125 10.85 -4.30 -11.01
C HIS A 125 9.99 -4.32 -12.28
N LEU A 126 8.72 -4.73 -12.15
CA LEU A 126 7.76 -4.79 -13.25
C LEU A 126 7.51 -3.41 -13.86
N HIS A 127 7.28 -2.40 -13.03
CA HIS A 127 7.10 -1.02 -13.47
C HIS A 127 8.31 -0.53 -14.28
N ARG A 128 9.54 -0.78 -13.80
CA ARG A 128 10.77 -0.41 -14.52
C ARG A 128 10.97 -1.16 -15.83
N GLN A 129 10.60 -2.43 -15.89
CA GLN A 129 10.67 -3.21 -17.12
C GLN A 129 9.64 -2.71 -18.15
N HIS A 130 8.40 -2.46 -17.71
CA HIS A 130 7.36 -1.93 -18.58
C HIS A 130 7.73 -0.56 -19.16
N LEU A 131 8.25 0.36 -18.34
CA LEU A 131 8.65 1.69 -18.80
C LEU A 131 9.74 1.65 -19.90
N LYS A 132 10.55 0.59 -19.94
CA LYS A 132 11.57 0.40 -20.99
C LYS A 132 10.96 -0.14 -22.29
N SER A 133 9.95 -1.00 -22.22
CA SER A 133 9.31 -1.60 -23.41
C SER A 133 8.15 -0.77 -23.96
N SER A 134 7.49 0.00 -23.11
CA SER A 134 6.31 0.81 -23.38
C SER A 134 6.47 2.16 -22.71
N LYS A 135 6.09 3.23 -23.41
CA LYS A 135 6.09 4.59 -22.84
C LYS A 135 4.83 4.88 -22.00
N GLN A 136 3.96 3.90 -21.80
CA GLN A 136 2.78 4.07 -20.95
C GLN A 136 3.15 3.98 -19.48
N HIS A 137 2.55 4.87 -18.70
CA HIS A 137 2.74 4.88 -17.26
C HIS A 137 1.73 3.94 -16.59
N VAL A 138 2.23 2.99 -15.82
CA VAL A 138 1.43 2.12 -14.96
C VAL A 138 1.80 2.37 -13.52
N ASP A 139 0.79 2.57 -12.67
CA ASP A 139 0.99 2.74 -11.24
C ASP A 139 0.65 1.44 -10.51
N LEU A 140 1.67 0.83 -9.90
CA LEU A 140 1.57 -0.39 -9.10
C LEU A 140 1.74 -0.09 -7.60
N SER A 141 1.45 1.14 -7.17
CA SER A 141 1.47 1.52 -5.76
C SER A 141 0.28 0.92 -5.00
N PRO A 142 0.39 0.74 -3.67
CA PRO A 142 -0.68 0.12 -2.89
C PRO A 142 -2.01 0.87 -2.93
N GLY A 143 -2.01 2.20 -3.10
CA GLY A 143 -3.22 3.01 -3.24
C GLY A 143 -3.99 2.78 -4.55
N GLU A 144 -3.35 2.17 -5.54
CA GLU A 144 -3.98 1.80 -6.82
C GLU A 144 -4.43 0.34 -6.86
N LEU A 145 -4.10 -0.47 -5.85
CA LEU A 145 -4.52 -1.88 -5.77
C LEU A 145 -5.99 -1.98 -5.36
N LEU A 146 -6.81 -2.55 -6.25
CA LEU A 146 -8.25 -2.74 -6.08
C LEU A 146 -8.58 -4.10 -5.46
N PHE A 147 -7.87 -5.14 -5.89
CA PHE A 147 -8.14 -6.51 -5.49
C PHE A 147 -6.89 -7.38 -5.63
N TYR A 148 -6.77 -8.40 -4.78
CA TYR A 148 -5.77 -9.44 -4.97
C TYR A 148 -6.26 -10.78 -4.40
N ALA A 149 -5.87 -11.88 -5.03
CA ALA A 149 -6.22 -13.22 -4.56
C ALA A 149 -5.27 -14.29 -5.13
N GLY A 150 -5.22 -15.44 -4.45
CA GLY A 150 -4.68 -16.67 -5.04
C GLY A 150 -5.59 -17.15 -6.17
N VAL A 151 -4.99 -17.60 -7.27
CA VAL A 151 -5.71 -18.04 -8.47
C VAL A 151 -5.11 -19.34 -9.00
N ASP A 152 -5.95 -20.14 -9.66
CA ASP A 152 -5.50 -21.30 -10.42
C ASP A 152 -5.15 -20.87 -11.85
N TRP A 153 -3.86 -20.88 -12.17
CA TRP A 153 -3.39 -20.54 -13.51
C TRP A 153 -3.38 -21.79 -14.39
N LEU A 154 -4.50 -22.03 -15.08
CA LEU A 154 -4.76 -23.29 -15.81
C LEU A 154 -3.76 -23.58 -16.92
N ASN A 155 -3.36 -22.57 -17.70
CA ASN A 155 -2.43 -22.72 -18.82
C ASN A 155 -0.99 -22.27 -18.49
N ILE A 156 -0.60 -22.33 -17.21
CA ILE A 156 0.73 -21.88 -16.77
C ILE A 156 1.90 -22.61 -17.44
N SER A 157 1.69 -23.86 -17.85
CA SER A 157 2.68 -24.66 -18.58
C SER A 157 3.03 -24.09 -19.95
N GLU A 158 2.14 -23.32 -20.58
CA GLU A 158 2.41 -22.62 -21.85
C GLU A 158 3.45 -21.51 -21.65
N PHE A 159 3.47 -20.90 -20.46
CA PHE A 159 4.40 -19.82 -20.11
C PHE A 159 5.71 -20.34 -19.51
N LEU A 160 5.64 -21.33 -18.60
CA LEU A 160 6.82 -21.86 -17.90
C LEU A 160 7.53 -22.98 -18.66
N GLY A 161 6.89 -23.56 -19.68
CA GLY A 161 7.37 -24.77 -20.35
C GLY A 161 7.26 -26.02 -19.47
N LYS A 162 8.24 -26.94 -19.57
CA LYS A 162 8.24 -28.19 -18.80
C LYS A 162 8.46 -27.93 -17.31
N ILE A 163 7.39 -27.99 -16.52
CA ILE A 163 7.43 -27.90 -15.05
C ILE A 163 8.09 -29.16 -14.48
N LYS A 164 9.14 -28.99 -13.64
CA LYS A 164 9.81 -30.14 -13.02
C LYS A 164 8.87 -30.85 -12.04
N LYS A 165 8.93 -32.18 -12.04
CA LYS A 165 8.16 -33.03 -11.12
C LYS A 165 8.50 -32.67 -9.66
N GLY A 166 7.50 -32.35 -8.84
CA GLY A 166 7.65 -32.00 -7.42
C GLY A 166 7.76 -30.50 -7.10
N LEU A 167 7.58 -29.60 -8.08
CA LEU A 167 7.38 -28.17 -7.85
C LEU A 167 5.92 -27.90 -7.46
N GLU A 168 5.71 -27.20 -6.35
CA GLU A 168 4.42 -26.57 -6.04
C GLU A 168 4.44 -25.13 -6.56
N LEU A 169 3.47 -24.78 -7.41
CA LEU A 169 3.31 -23.43 -7.93
C LEU A 169 2.16 -22.74 -7.19
N TYR A 170 2.37 -21.49 -6.81
CA TYR A 170 1.35 -20.64 -6.22
C TYR A 170 1.19 -19.40 -7.08
N ALA A 171 0.02 -19.24 -7.70
CA ALA A 171 -0.28 -18.07 -8.52
C ALA A 171 -1.15 -17.07 -7.77
N MET A 172 -0.85 -15.80 -7.98
CA MET A 172 -1.54 -14.65 -7.40
C MET A 172 -1.93 -13.69 -8.51
N CYS A 173 -3.13 -13.15 -8.43
CA CYS A 173 -3.60 -12.07 -9.28
C CYS A 173 -3.69 -10.79 -8.45
N PHE A 174 -3.18 -9.68 -8.98
CA PHE A 174 -3.30 -8.34 -8.41
C PHE A 174 -3.94 -7.42 -9.45
N VAL A 175 -5.05 -6.79 -9.09
CA VAL A 175 -5.80 -5.88 -9.96
C VAL A 175 -5.57 -4.47 -9.48
N PHE A 176 -4.80 -3.69 -10.23
CA PHE A 176 -4.61 -2.27 -10.02
C PHE A 176 -5.56 -1.47 -10.91
N LYS A 177 -5.79 -0.19 -10.63
CA LYS A 177 -6.62 0.66 -11.50
C LYS A 177 -6.16 0.70 -12.95
N THR A 178 -4.84 0.57 -13.17
CA THR A 178 -4.21 0.74 -14.49
C THR A 178 -3.55 -0.52 -15.04
N ALA A 179 -3.58 -1.64 -14.31
CA ALA A 179 -2.96 -2.90 -14.74
C ALA A 179 -3.45 -4.11 -13.97
N VAL A 180 -3.29 -5.30 -14.55
CA VAL A 180 -3.41 -6.58 -13.85
C VAL A 180 -2.04 -7.25 -13.83
N VAL A 181 -1.66 -7.80 -12.69
CA VAL A 181 -0.39 -8.50 -12.51
C VAL A 181 -0.66 -9.94 -12.06
N PHE A 182 -0.21 -10.90 -12.88
CA PHE A 182 -0.16 -12.30 -12.49
C PHE A 182 1.25 -12.63 -11.98
N LEU A 183 1.32 -13.14 -10.75
CA LEU A 183 2.58 -13.57 -10.13
C LEU A 183 2.52 -15.06 -9.84
N CYS A 184 3.44 -15.83 -10.41
CA CYS A 184 3.68 -17.20 -9.99
C CYS A 184 4.91 -17.28 -9.09
N LYS A 185 4.75 -17.91 -7.92
CA LYS A 185 5.84 -18.28 -7.01
C LYS A 185 6.07 -19.79 -7.10
N GLU A 186 7.31 -20.18 -7.37
CA GLU A 186 7.77 -21.56 -7.22
C GLU A 186 8.08 -21.83 -5.74
N LYS A 187 7.47 -22.85 -5.16
CA LYS A 187 7.82 -23.35 -3.83
C LYS A 187 8.70 -24.58 -3.99
N ILE A 188 10.01 -24.40 -3.78
CA ILE A 188 10.96 -25.50 -3.76
C ILE A 188 10.93 -26.14 -2.37
N ARG A 189 10.55 -27.41 -2.28
CA ARG A 189 10.56 -28.16 -1.02
C ARG A 189 12.00 -28.63 -0.70
N GLN A 190 12.88 -27.77 -0.20
CA GLN A 190 14.19 -28.14 0.41
C GLN A 190 14.70 -27.11 1.44
N LYS A 191 15.48 -27.58 2.43
CA LYS A 191 15.94 -26.85 3.63
C LYS A 191 16.63 -25.49 3.31
N LYS A 192 16.09 -24.41 3.87
CA LYS A 192 16.74 -23.10 4.16
C LYS A 192 17.14 -22.13 3.02
N LYS A 193 16.53 -22.15 1.82
CA LYS A 193 16.70 -20.99 0.90
C LYS A 193 15.57 -20.81 -0.10
N LEU A 194 14.99 -19.60 -0.13
CA LEU A 194 14.01 -19.16 -1.12
C LEU A 194 14.77 -18.76 -2.40
N MET A 195 14.51 -19.40 -3.54
CA MET A 195 14.91 -18.89 -4.85
C MET A 195 13.63 -18.51 -5.60
N VAL A 196 13.51 -17.23 -5.94
CA VAL A 196 12.39 -16.70 -6.71
C VAL A 196 12.80 -16.69 -8.18
N ARG A 197 12.24 -17.61 -8.97
CA ARG A 197 12.22 -17.49 -10.43
C ARG A 197 10.83 -17.06 -10.82
N ALA A 198 10.62 -15.76 -10.88
CA ALA A 198 9.35 -15.22 -11.32
C ALA A 198 9.39 -15.12 -12.84
N LEU A 199 8.53 -15.90 -13.49
CA LEU A 199 8.11 -15.57 -14.84
C LEU A 199 7.02 -14.52 -14.68
N PHE A 200 7.35 -13.32 -15.13
CA PHE A 200 6.48 -12.17 -15.07
C PHE A 200 5.75 -12.06 -16.40
N HIS A 201 4.44 -12.31 -16.40
CA HIS A 201 3.60 -11.83 -17.47
C HIS A 201 2.83 -10.63 -16.92
N LEU A 202 3.30 -9.45 -17.30
CA LEU A 202 2.54 -8.23 -17.13
C LEU A 202 1.62 -8.14 -18.35
N ASP A 203 0.43 -8.74 -18.24
CA ASP A 203 -0.63 -8.41 -19.17
C ASP A 203 -1.32 -7.14 -18.67
N ILE A 204 -0.88 -5.99 -19.21
CA ILE A 204 -1.70 -4.78 -19.14
C ILE A 204 -2.74 -4.94 -20.23
N SER A 205 -3.69 -5.85 -19.99
CA SER A 205 -4.93 -5.81 -20.72
C SER A 205 -5.57 -4.47 -20.36
N LYS A 206 -5.67 -3.58 -21.35
CA LYS A 206 -6.66 -2.50 -21.28
C LYS A 206 -7.96 -3.14 -20.84
N LYS A 207 -8.77 -2.41 -20.08
CA LYS A 207 -10.13 -2.79 -19.71
C LYS A 207 -11.07 -2.75 -20.94
N GLU A 208 -10.62 -3.27 -22.08
CA GLU A 208 -11.40 -3.48 -23.29
C GLU A 208 -11.62 -4.99 -23.39
N ASN A 209 -12.85 -5.40 -23.04
CA ASN A 209 -13.46 -6.71 -23.30
C ASN A 209 -13.06 -7.89 -22.39
N LEU A 210 -13.36 -7.78 -21.09
CA LEU A 210 -13.47 -8.95 -20.18
C LEU A 210 -14.93 -9.36 -19.91
N LEU A 211 -15.88 -8.78 -20.65
CA LEU A 211 -17.29 -9.13 -20.63
C LEU A 211 -17.78 -9.13 -22.09
N ASP A 212 -17.44 -10.19 -22.81
CA ASP A 212 -18.22 -10.74 -23.92
C ASP A 212 -18.19 -12.27 -23.78
#